data_AF-A0A8D8SES9-F1
#
_entry.id   AF-A0A8D8SES9-F1
#
_cell.length_a   1.000
_cell.length_b   1.000
_cell.length_c   1.000
_cell.angle_alpha   90.00
_cell.angle_beta   90.00
_cell.angle_gamma   90.00
#
_symmetry.space_group_name_H-M   'P 1'
#
loop_
_entity.id
_entity.type
_entity.pdbx_description
1 polymer ?
#
loop_
_entity_poly.entity_id
_entity_poly.type
_entity_poly.pdbx_seq_one_letter_code
_entity_poly.pdbx_strand_id
1 'polypeptide(L)'
;MINISDKLFHWIFLKEKCKTQQWSVISQLFVSKKWHGGKSVSTQVPVEDIIKELAGSNAPETELAKYLQVISNVSTKLALARKFKCSHLVVDILVDQKDRLALLEFKSQQPAQSESYFYAENALRNNSTKWKN
;
A
#
# COMPACT_ATOMS: atom_id res chain seq x y z
N MET A 1 -33.86 18.71 -0.20
CA MET A 1 -33.00 17.59 0.24
C MET A 1 -31.93 17.43 -0.84
N ILE A 2 -30.66 17.67 -0.53
CA ILE A 2 -29.57 17.56 -1.54
C ILE A 2 -29.33 16.07 -1.78
N ASN A 3 -29.53 15.61 -3.02
CA ASN A 3 -29.20 14.24 -3.42
C ASN A 3 -27.71 14.19 -3.78
N ILE A 4 -26.90 13.62 -2.89
CA ILE A 4 -25.46 13.47 -3.07
C ILE A 4 -25.20 12.04 -3.53
N SER A 5 -24.47 11.86 -4.63
CA SER A 5 -24.08 10.51 -5.05
C SER A 5 -23.11 9.88 -4.06
N ASP A 6 -23.18 8.55 -3.89
CA ASP A 6 -22.30 7.81 -2.97
C ASP A 6 -20.81 8.06 -3.26
N LYS A 7 -20.44 8.21 -4.54
CA LYS A 7 -19.08 8.56 -4.95
C LYS A 7 -18.65 9.92 -4.39
N LEU A 8 -19.51 10.94 -4.51
CA LEU A 8 -19.21 12.28 -4.01
C LEU A 8 -19.18 12.30 -2.48
N PHE A 9 -20.11 11.60 -1.82
CA PHE A 9 -20.11 11.43 -0.38
C PHE A 9 -18.80 10.79 0.11
N HIS A 10 -18.40 9.65 -0.47
CA HIS A 10 -17.15 8.98 -0.13
C HIS A 10 -15.93 9.88 -0.37
N TRP A 11 -15.89 10.62 -1.47
CA TRP A 11 -14.78 11.52 -1.74
C TRP A 11 -14.68 12.65 -0.71
N ILE A 12 -15.79 13.32 -0.39
CA ILE A 12 -15.82 14.38 0.63
C ILE A 12 -15.43 13.83 2.00
N PHE A 13 -15.98 12.67 2.37
CA PHE A 13 -15.66 11.98 3.63
C PHE A 13 -14.17 11.67 3.73
N LEU A 14 -13.58 11.10 2.68
CA LEU A 14 -12.15 10.80 2.61
C LEU A 14 -11.32 12.07 2.87
N LYS A 15 -11.56 13.14 2.11
CA LYS A 15 -10.80 14.39 2.24
C LYS A 15 -10.88 14.96 3.65
N GLU A 16 -12.07 14.97 4.24
CA GLU A 16 -12.28 15.54 5.58
C GLU A 16 -11.61 14.71 6.68
N LYS A 17 -11.67 13.38 6.56
CA LYS A 17 -11.02 12.48 7.50
C LYS A 17 -9.50 12.44 7.33
N CYS A 18 -9.00 12.66 6.12
CA CYS A 18 -7.57 12.83 5.86
C CYS A 18 -7.01 14.08 6.57
N LYS A 19 -7.71 15.22 6.51
CA LYS A 19 -7.29 16.45 7.22
C LYS A 19 -7.20 16.24 8.73
N THR A 20 -8.11 15.44 9.29
CA THR A 20 -8.15 15.12 10.73
C THR A 20 -7.36 13.87 11.09
N GLN A 21 -6.65 13.28 10.13
CA GLN A 21 -5.83 12.07 10.28
C GLN A 21 -6.55 10.88 10.92
N GLN A 22 -7.86 10.74 10.66
CA GLN A 22 -8.70 9.67 11.21
C GLN A 22 -8.60 8.38 10.37
N TRP A 23 -7.39 7.83 10.23
CA TRP A 23 -7.11 6.71 9.31
C TRP A 23 -7.93 5.44 9.58
N SER A 24 -8.17 5.14 10.86
CA SER A 24 -8.99 3.99 11.26
C SER A 24 -10.43 4.11 10.77
N VAL A 25 -11.00 5.32 10.84
CA VAL A 25 -12.36 5.63 10.36
C VAL A 25 -12.43 5.50 8.84
N ILE A 26 -11.41 5.98 8.12
CA ILE A 26 -11.32 5.80 6.66
C ILE A 26 -11.21 4.31 6.33
N SER A 27 -10.35 3.56 7.01
CA SER A 27 -10.20 2.11 6.80
C SER A 27 -11.51 1.36 7.02
N GLN A 28 -12.27 1.69 8.07
CA GLN A 28 -13.56 1.05 8.37
C GLN A 28 -14.60 1.27 7.27
N LEU A 29 -14.65 2.47 6.69
CA LEU A 29 -15.60 2.78 5.62
C LEU A 29 -15.18 2.15 4.29
N PHE A 30 -13.89 2.25 3.95
CA PHE A 30 -13.42 1.91 2.61
C PHE A 30 -12.95 0.48 2.47
N VAL A 31 -12.42 -0.17 3.52
CA VAL A 31 -11.81 -1.49 3.43
C VAL A 31 -12.71 -2.53 4.07
N SER A 32 -13.20 -3.47 3.27
CA SER A 32 -13.98 -4.62 3.73
C SER A 32 -13.17 -5.91 3.62
N LYS A 33 -13.39 -6.84 4.57
CA LYS A 33 -12.90 -8.21 4.43
C LYS A 33 -13.81 -8.95 3.46
N LYS A 34 -13.21 -9.56 2.43
CA LYS A 34 -13.86 -10.56 1.61
C LYS A 34 -14.05 -11.84 2.43
N TRP A 35 -15.11 -12.57 2.12
CA TRP A 35 -15.46 -13.82 2.80
C TRP A 35 -14.33 -14.87 2.77
N HIS A 36 -13.51 -14.88 1.71
CA HIS A 36 -12.35 -15.76 1.56
C HIS A 36 -11.04 -15.19 2.17
N GLY A 37 -11.14 -14.24 3.11
CA GLY A 37 -9.99 -13.65 3.82
C GLY A 37 -9.23 -12.54 3.06
N GLY A 38 -9.60 -12.22 1.83
CA GLY A 38 -9.02 -11.10 1.07
C GLY A 38 -9.51 -9.73 1.55
N LYS A 39 -8.89 -8.64 1.09
CA LYS A 39 -9.41 -7.26 1.28
C LYS A 39 -10.07 -6.76 -0.01
N SER A 40 -11.12 -5.97 0.12
CA SER A 40 -11.73 -5.18 -0.98
C SER A 40 -11.87 -3.74 -0.56
N VAL A 41 -11.83 -2.83 -1.55
CA VAL A 41 -12.27 -1.46 -1.33
C VAL A 41 -13.74 -1.33 -1.75
N SER A 42 -14.60 -0.93 -0.82
CA SER A 42 -16.05 -0.80 -1.05
C SER A 42 -16.40 0.64 -1.45
N THR A 43 -16.02 1.06 -2.65
CA THR A 43 -16.32 2.41 -3.13
C THR A 43 -16.23 2.53 -4.65
N GLN A 44 -16.90 3.54 -5.21
CA GLN A 44 -16.77 3.96 -6.60
C GLN A 44 -15.62 4.96 -6.82
N VAL A 45 -14.93 5.37 -5.75
CA VAL A 45 -13.71 6.18 -5.83
C VAL A 45 -12.54 5.28 -6.29
N PRO A 46 -11.79 5.65 -7.34
CA PRO A 46 -10.64 4.88 -7.76
C PRO A 46 -9.62 4.71 -6.62
N VAL A 47 -9.14 3.49 -6.40
CA VAL A 47 -8.21 3.17 -5.30
C VAL A 47 -6.94 4.02 -5.37
N GLU A 48 -6.44 4.30 -6.57
CA GLU A 48 -5.27 5.17 -6.76
C GLU A 48 -5.51 6.59 -6.24
N ASP A 49 -6.71 7.13 -6.40
CA ASP A 49 -7.03 8.48 -5.90
C ASP A 49 -7.13 8.51 -4.38
N ILE A 50 -7.61 7.41 -3.78
CA ILE A 50 -7.59 7.23 -2.32
C ILE A 50 -6.15 7.23 -1.80
N ILE A 51 -5.26 6.47 -2.45
CA ILE A 51 -3.85 6.39 -2.06
C ILE A 51 -3.17 7.77 -2.21
N LYS A 52 -3.45 8.50 -3.31
CA LYS A 52 -2.92 9.86 -3.50
C LYS A 52 -3.35 10.80 -2.38
N GLU A 53 -4.63 10.80 -2.02
CA GLU A 53 -5.16 11.67 -0.96
C GLU A 53 -4.57 11.33 0.42
N LEU A 54 -4.46 10.03 0.74
CA LEU A 54 -3.83 9.56 1.98
C LEU A 54 -2.35 9.96 2.04
N ALA A 55 -1.59 9.71 0.96
CA ALA A 55 -0.17 10.05 0.90
C ALA A 55 0.05 11.56 0.97
N GLY A 56 -0.78 12.35 0.28
CA GLY A 56 -0.76 13.81 0.35
C GLY A 56 -1.09 14.37 1.74
N SER A 57 -1.73 13.56 2.59
CA SER A 57 -2.08 13.91 3.97
C SER A 57 -1.13 13.27 5.00
N ASN A 58 0.03 12.76 4.57
CA ASN A 58 1.03 12.11 5.41
C ASN A 58 0.51 10.87 6.16
N ALA A 59 -0.37 10.09 5.55
CA ALA A 59 -0.78 8.81 6.12
C ALA A 59 0.43 7.86 6.27
N PRO A 60 0.51 7.08 7.37
CA PRO A 60 1.54 6.08 7.55
C PRO A 60 1.56 5.03 6.45
N GLU A 61 2.73 4.42 6.20
CA GLU A 61 2.89 3.32 5.24
C GLU A 61 1.89 2.18 5.50
N THR A 62 1.64 1.84 6.77
CA THR A 62 0.70 0.79 7.17
C THR A 62 -0.74 1.07 6.73
N GLU A 63 -1.13 2.34 6.64
CA GLU A 63 -2.44 2.75 6.14
C GLU A 63 -2.49 2.67 4.61
N LEU A 64 -1.47 3.19 3.92
CA LEU A 64 -1.36 3.10 2.46
C LEU A 64 -1.35 1.64 1.96
N ALA A 65 -0.64 0.77 2.68
CA ALA A 65 -0.52 -0.65 2.37
C ALA A 65 -1.88 -1.36 2.32
N LYS A 66 -2.87 -0.95 3.13
CA LYS A 66 -4.22 -1.56 3.12
C LYS A 66 -4.90 -1.41 1.76
N TYR A 67 -4.69 -0.28 1.09
CA TYR A 67 -5.28 0.03 -0.22
C TYR A 67 -4.46 -0.56 -1.36
N LEU A 68 -3.12 -0.46 -1.27
CA LEU A 68 -2.21 -1.06 -2.25
C LEU A 68 -2.39 -2.58 -2.35
N GLN A 69 -2.67 -3.26 -1.23
CA GLN A 69 -2.92 -4.71 -1.22
C GLN A 69 -4.13 -5.15 -2.08
N VAL A 70 -5.11 -4.26 -2.30
CA VAL A 70 -6.31 -4.57 -3.11
C VAL A 70 -6.02 -4.56 -4.61
N ILE A 71 -4.93 -3.93 -5.05
CA ILE A 71 -4.52 -3.90 -6.45
C ILE A 71 -4.13 -5.32 -6.89
N SER A 72 -4.78 -5.84 -7.93
CA SER A 72 -4.51 -7.21 -8.41
C SER A 72 -3.23 -7.29 -9.25
N ASN A 73 -3.00 -6.30 -10.11
CA ASN A 73 -1.80 -6.25 -10.95
C ASN A 73 -0.56 -5.97 -10.09
N VAL A 74 0.34 -6.94 -10.02
CA VAL A 74 1.55 -6.87 -9.18
C VAL A 74 2.50 -5.76 -9.65
N SER A 75 2.66 -5.57 -10.96
CA SER A 75 3.51 -4.52 -11.52
C SER A 75 3.01 -3.12 -11.16
N THR A 76 1.70 -2.88 -11.30
CA THR A 76 1.06 -1.62 -10.88
C THR A 76 1.20 -1.41 -9.38
N LYS A 77 0.97 -2.46 -8.58
CA LYS A 77 1.13 -2.41 -7.11
C LYS A 77 2.55 -2.03 -6.72
N LEU A 78 3.55 -2.67 -7.31
CA LEU A 78 4.97 -2.40 -7.05
C LEU A 78 5.35 -0.96 -7.43
N ALA A 79 4.89 -0.48 -8.60
CA ALA A 79 5.14 0.88 -9.06
C ALA A 79 4.55 1.92 -8.09
N LEU A 80 3.33 1.71 -7.62
CA LEU A 80 2.69 2.61 -6.66
C LEU A 80 3.34 2.53 -5.27
N ALA A 81 3.70 1.33 -4.80
CA ALA A 81 4.41 1.17 -3.53
C ALA A 81 5.76 1.93 -3.53
N ARG A 82 6.52 1.85 -4.63
CA ARG A 82 7.74 2.66 -4.82
C ARG A 82 7.44 4.16 -4.84
N LYS A 83 6.42 4.57 -5.62
CA LYS A 83 6.02 5.99 -5.76
C LYS A 83 5.65 6.63 -4.42
N PHE A 84 4.95 5.89 -3.56
CA PHE A 84 4.50 6.37 -2.25
C PHE A 84 5.46 5.99 -1.11
N LYS A 85 6.66 5.51 -1.43
CA LYS A 85 7.72 5.15 -0.46
C LYS A 85 7.31 4.10 0.57
N CYS A 86 6.38 3.20 0.22
CA CYS A 86 5.97 2.08 1.06
C CYS A 86 7.02 0.96 0.98
N SER A 87 8.09 1.09 1.76
CA SER A 87 9.32 0.32 1.59
C SER A 87 9.16 -1.15 2.02
N HIS A 88 8.44 -1.42 3.10
CA HIS A 88 8.17 -2.80 3.53
C HIS A 88 7.34 -3.53 2.50
N LEU A 89 6.30 -2.87 1.97
CA LEU A 89 5.46 -3.48 0.94
C LEU A 89 6.24 -3.75 -0.37
N VAL A 90 7.19 -2.89 -0.74
CA VAL A 90 8.07 -3.16 -1.89
C VAL A 90 8.86 -4.44 -1.66
N VAL A 91 9.47 -4.62 -0.48
CA VAL A 91 10.22 -5.83 -0.16
C VAL A 91 9.33 -7.07 -0.18
N ASP A 92 8.15 -7.01 0.44
CA ASP A 92 7.18 -8.12 0.44
C ASP A 92 6.81 -8.55 -0.98
N ILE A 93 6.53 -7.60 -1.87
CA ILE A 93 6.19 -7.89 -3.27
C ILE A 93 7.36 -8.58 -3.98
N LEU A 94 8.59 -8.10 -3.79
CA LEU A 94 9.77 -8.68 -4.45
C LEU A 94 10.09 -10.08 -3.92
N VAL A 95 9.89 -10.33 -2.62
CA VAL A 95 9.99 -11.66 -2.01
C VAL A 95 8.94 -12.60 -2.59
N ASP A 96 7.67 -12.18 -2.68
CA ASP A 96 6.58 -12.96 -3.27
C ASP A 96 6.85 -13.29 -4.75
N GLN A 97 7.41 -12.34 -5.50
CA GLN A 97 7.84 -12.55 -6.88
C GLN A 97 9.08 -13.44 -7.01
N LYS A 98 9.79 -13.67 -5.91
CA LYS A 98 11.08 -14.38 -5.82
C LYS A 98 12.18 -13.70 -6.63
N ASP A 99 12.09 -12.38 -6.80
CA ASP A 99 13.01 -11.58 -7.60
C ASP A 99 14.17 -11.07 -6.73
N ARG A 100 15.23 -11.89 -6.65
CA ARG A 100 16.39 -11.60 -5.81
C ARG A 100 17.17 -10.38 -6.33
N LEU A 101 17.27 -10.22 -7.65
CA LEU A 101 18.04 -9.15 -8.27
C LEU A 101 17.37 -7.80 -8.01
N ALA A 102 16.05 -7.71 -8.21
CA ALA A 102 15.31 -6.49 -7.92
C ALA A 102 15.34 -6.13 -6.43
N LEU A 103 15.35 -7.12 -5.52
CA LEU A 103 15.48 -6.86 -4.09
C LEU A 103 16.87 -6.35 -3.69
N LEU A 104 17.93 -6.87 -4.32
CA LEU A 104 19.30 -6.36 -4.14
C LEU A 104 19.43 -4.92 -4.64
N GLU A 105 18.86 -4.63 -5.82
CA GLU A 105 18.82 -3.28 -6.39
C GLU A 105 18.03 -2.32 -5.49
N PHE A 106 16.85 -2.74 -5.01
CA PHE A 106 16.07 -1.93 -4.08
C PHE A 106 16.87 -1.60 -2.81
N LYS A 107 17.56 -2.59 -2.22
CA LYS A 107 18.39 -2.41 -1.03
C LYS A 107 19.53 -1.42 -1.27
N SER A 108 20.22 -1.49 -2.42
CA SER A 108 21.35 -0.59 -2.71
C SER A 108 20.93 0.88 -2.88
N GLN A 109 19.65 1.12 -3.20
CA GLN A 109 19.08 2.46 -3.30
C GLN A 109 18.59 3.01 -1.94
N GLN A 110 18.51 2.17 -0.89
CA GLN A 110 18.10 2.62 0.43
C GLN A 110 19.26 3.32 1.18
N PRO A 111 18.97 4.32 2.03
CA PRO A 111 19.96 4.88 2.93
C PRO A 111 20.59 3.79 3.81
N ALA A 112 21.90 3.83 3.99
CA ALA A 112 22.58 2.87 4.86
C ALA A 112 21.99 2.92 6.27
N GLN A 113 21.79 1.74 6.87
CA GLN A 113 21.22 1.57 8.22
C GLN A 113 19.77 2.10 8.40
N SER A 114 19.04 2.39 7.31
CA SER A 114 17.61 2.65 7.42
C SER A 114 16.83 1.38 7.78
N GLU A 115 15.62 1.55 8.30
CA GLU A 115 14.67 0.45 8.52
C GLU A 115 14.43 -0.35 7.23
N SER A 116 14.22 0.35 6.10
CA SER A 116 14.02 -0.27 4.78
C SER A 116 15.23 -1.08 4.31
N TYR A 117 16.45 -0.62 4.60
CA TYR A 117 17.69 -1.35 4.30
C TYR A 117 17.75 -2.66 5.09
N PHE A 118 17.53 -2.60 6.42
CA PHE A 118 17.57 -3.78 7.28
C PHE A 118 16.45 -4.77 6.94
N TYR A 119 15.26 -4.27 6.60
CA TYR A 119 14.14 -5.12 6.20
C TYR A 119 14.48 -5.91 4.92
N ALA A 120 15.02 -5.24 3.90
CA ALA A 120 15.46 -5.89 2.67
C ALA A 120 16.63 -6.86 2.91
N GLU A 121 17.59 -6.49 3.76
CA GLU A 121 18.71 -7.38 4.12
C GLU A 121 18.23 -8.65 4.84
N ASN A 122 17.33 -8.52 5.81
CA ASN A 122 16.76 -9.65 6.52
C ASN A 122 15.96 -10.57 5.59
N ALA A 123 15.19 -9.99 4.66
CA ALA A 123 14.48 -10.76 3.64
C ALA A 123 15.44 -11.55 2.72
N LEU A 124 16.57 -10.95 2.31
CA LEU A 124 17.58 -11.62 1.49
C LEU A 124 18.31 -12.76 2.23
N ARG A 125 18.50 -12.63 3.55
CA ARG A 125 19.13 -13.66 4.40
C ARG A 125 18.19 -14.80 4.79
N ASN A 126 16.88 -14.65 4.56
CA ASN A 126 15.91 -15.68 4.88
C ASN A 126 16.04 -16.88 3.91
N ASN A 127 16.54 -18.00 4.42
CA ASN A 127 16.75 -19.23 3.66
C ASN A 127 15.43 -19.95 3.25
N SER A 128 14.27 -19.48 3.72
CA SER A 128 12.97 -20.06 3.36
C SER A 128 12.53 -19.67 1.94
N THR A 129 13.06 -18.57 1.40
CA THR A 129 12.66 -18.07 0.08
C THR A 129 13.43 -18.78 -1.03
N LYS A 130 12.70 -19.52 -1.89
CA LYS A 130 13.26 -20.13 -3.10
C LYS A 130 13.31 -19.10 -4.23
N TRP A 131 14.42 -18.38 -4.34
CA TRP A 131 14.66 -17.34 -5.35
C TRP A 131 14.59 -17.89 -6.78
N LYS A 132 14.06 -17.08 -7.71
CA LYS A 132 14.28 -17.30 -9.13
C LYS A 132 15.70 -16.82 -9.43
N ASN A 133 16.55 -17.72 -9.91
CA ASN A 133 17.93 -17.39 -10.28
C ASN A 133 17.96 -16.43 -11.46
#